data_AF-J9H5P7-F1
#
_entry.id   AF-J9H5P7-F1
#
_cell.length_a   1.000
_cell.length_b   1.000
_cell.length_c   1.000
_cell.angle_alpha   90.00
_cell.angle_beta   90.00
_cell.angle_gamma   90.00
#
_symmetry.space_group_name_H-M   'P 1'
#
loop_
_entity.id
_entity.type
_entity.pdbx_description
1 polymer ?
#
loop_
_entity_poly.entity_id
_entity_poly.type
_entity_poly.pdbx_seq_one_letter_code
_entity_poly.pdbx_strand_id
1 'polypeptide(L)'
;MSGTLYIVATPIGNLNDLTPRAAATFGNVDFIAAEDTRVTLKLLNYLGLKKPLVNYFEHNKREMGEKVLDRIHAGESCALCSDAGMPAISDPGEQ
;
A
#
# COMPACT_ATOMS: atom_id res chain seq x y z
N MET A 1 2.54 -20.71 4.66
CA MET A 1 2.08 -19.78 5.71
C MET A 1 1.50 -18.58 5.00
N SER A 2 0.39 -18.00 5.46
CA SER A 2 -0.17 -16.79 4.86
C SER A 2 0.84 -15.64 4.96
N GLY A 3 0.84 -14.76 3.96
CA GLY A 3 1.55 -13.48 4.01
C GLY A 3 0.90 -12.52 4.99
N THR A 4 1.48 -11.32 5.11
CA THR A 4 1.01 -10.28 6.04
C THR A 4 0.49 -9.06 5.29
N LEU A 5 -0.67 -8.55 5.70
CA LEU A 5 -1.17 -7.24 5.29
C LEU A 5 -0.66 -6.17 6.27
N TYR A 6 0.11 -5.22 5.77
CA TYR A 6 0.56 -4.05 6.52
C TYR A 6 -0.28 -2.84 6.14
N ILE A 7 -0.87 -2.18 7.13
CA ILE A 7 -1.54 -0.89 6.94
C ILE A 7 -0.49 0.21 7.15
N VAL A 8 -0.20 0.99 6.12
CA VAL A 8 0.93 1.91 6.11
C VAL A 8 0.45 3.34 5.80
N ALA A 9 0.61 4.22 6.78
CA ALA A 9 0.39 5.64 6.61
C ALA A 9 1.43 6.29 5.69
N THR A 10 0.99 7.23 4.86
CA THR A 10 1.83 8.02 3.96
C THR A 10 1.88 9.49 4.41
N PRO A 11 2.97 10.22 4.15
CA PRO A 11 3.06 11.63 4.51
C PRO A 11 2.03 12.49 3.76
N ILE A 12 1.48 13.48 4.46
CA ILE A 12 0.49 14.43 3.90
C ILE A 12 1.14 15.67 3.23
N GLY A 13 2.38 15.54 2.75
CA GLY A 13 3.05 16.59 1.99
C GLY A 13 4.58 16.56 2.04
N ASN A 14 5.17 16.29 3.20
CA ASN A 14 6.63 16.24 3.37
C ASN A 14 7.13 14.80 3.45
N LEU A 15 7.88 14.37 2.43
CA LEU A 15 8.37 12.98 2.33
C LEU A 15 9.29 12.58 3.49
N ASN A 16 9.92 13.53 4.17
CA ASN A 16 10.76 13.27 5.34
C ASN A 16 9.97 12.84 6.58
N ASP A 17 8.63 13.02 6.58
CA ASP A 17 7.77 12.57 7.68
C ASP A 17 7.49 11.06 7.60
N LEU A 18 7.95 10.38 6.53
CA LEU A 18 7.82 8.94 6.41
C LEU A 18 8.68 8.25 7.47
N THR A 19 8.05 7.41 8.30
CA THR A 19 8.80 6.67 9.33
C THR A 19 9.77 5.66 8.72
N PRO A 20 10.91 5.37 9.38
CA PRO A 20 11.84 4.32 8.95
C PRO A 20 11.17 2.95 8.81
N ARG A 21 10.19 2.65 9.67
CA ARG A 21 9.42 1.40 9.60
C ARG A 21 8.56 1.33 8.33
N ALA A 22 7.87 2.41 7.98
CA ALA A 22 7.07 2.45 6.75
C ALA A 22 7.94 2.27 5.49
N ALA A 23 9.09 2.94 5.43
CA ALA A 23 10.06 2.75 4.36
C ALA A 23 10.54 1.30 4.25
N ALA A 24 10.91 0.69 5.39
CA ALA A 24 11.32 -0.71 5.44
C ALA A 24 10.19 -1.66 5.03
N THR A 25 8.95 -1.40 5.45
CA THR A 25 7.78 -2.18 5.03
C THR A 25 7.62 -2.13 3.52
N PHE A 26 7.62 -0.96 2.88
CA PHE A 26 7.56 -0.84 1.43
C PHE A 26 8.71 -1.59 0.73
N GLY A 27 9.90 -1.63 1.32
CA GLY A 27 11.03 -2.40 0.81
C GLY A 27 10.89 -3.92 0.93
N ASN A 28 10.20 -4.41 1.97
CA ASN A 28 10.14 -5.82 2.32
C ASN A 28 8.89 -6.56 1.81
N VAL A 29 7.80 -5.85 1.50
CA VAL A 29 6.59 -6.47 0.94
C VAL A 29 6.76 -6.88 -0.53
N ASP A 30 5.96 -7.85 -0.98
CA ASP A 30 5.99 -8.36 -2.35
C ASP A 30 5.24 -7.43 -3.31
N PHE A 31 4.21 -6.73 -2.82
CA PHE A 31 3.45 -5.74 -3.58
C PHE A 31 2.80 -4.68 -2.70
N ILE A 32 2.32 -3.63 -3.35
CA ILE A 32 1.69 -2.49 -2.69
C ILE A 32 0.31 -2.27 -3.31
N ALA A 33 -0.73 -2.25 -2.48
CA ALA A 33 -2.06 -1.81 -2.84
C ALA A 33 -2.20 -0.32 -2.48
N ALA A 34 -2.59 0.50 -3.45
CA ALA A 34 -2.71 1.94 -3.29
C ALA A 34 -3.95 2.49 -4.00
N GLU A 35 -4.51 3.56 -3.46
CA GLU A 35 -5.64 4.29 -4.04
C GLU A 35 -5.24 4.99 -5.35
N ASP A 36 -4.26 5.88 -5.32
CA ASP A 36 -3.59 6.41 -6.50
C ASP A 36 -2.16 5.89 -6.61
N THR A 37 -2.00 4.89 -7.48
CA THR A 37 -0.69 4.32 -7.80
C THR A 37 0.32 5.35 -8.33
N ARG A 38 -0.11 6.50 -8.88
CA ARG A 38 0.78 7.57 -9.36
C ARG A 38 1.41 8.34 -8.20
N VAL A 39 0.67 8.54 -7.11
CA VAL A 39 1.18 9.19 -5.89
C VAL A 39 2.16 8.25 -5.21
N THR A 40 1.77 6.99 -5.04
CA THR A 40 2.61 5.96 -4.44
C THR A 40 3.90 5.73 -5.25
N LEU A 41 3.83 5.79 -6.58
CA LEU A 41 5.03 5.68 -7.43
C LEU A 41 6.05 6.81 -7.15
N LYS A 42 5.61 8.05 -6.87
CA LYS A 42 6.51 9.14 -6.49
C LYS A 42 7.20 8.86 -5.16
N LEU A 43 6.45 8.34 -4.18
CA LEU A 43 6.99 7.93 -2.88
C LEU A 43 8.04 6.82 -3.04
N LEU A 44 7.75 5.79 -3.83
CA LEU A 44 8.70 4.70 -4.08
C LEU A 44 9.95 5.18 -4.81
N ASN A 45 9.81 6.07 -5.79
CA ASN A 45 10.95 6.67 -6.48
C ASN A 45 11.84 7.48 -5.52
N TYR A 46 11.25 8.26 -4.60
CA TYR A 46 12.00 8.96 -3.55
C TYR A 46 12.77 8.00 -2.64
N LEU A 47 12.20 6.83 -2.34
CA LEU A 47 12.87 5.77 -1.57
C LEU A 47 13.86 4.92 -2.38
N GLY A 48 13.94 5.11 -3.71
CA GLY A 48 14.73 4.25 -4.59
C GLY A 48 14.19 2.82 -4.71
N LEU A 49 12.90 2.61 -4.46
CA LEU A 49 12.25 1.29 -4.45
C LEU A 49 11.48 1.04 -5.75
N LYS A 50 11.44 -0.23 -6.17
CA LYS A 50 10.58 -0.71 -7.26
C LYS A 50 9.75 -1.88 -6.75
N LYS A 51 8.43 -1.71 -6.73
CA LYS A 51 7.47 -2.73 -6.29
C LYS A 51 6.27 -2.80 -7.23
N PRO A 52 5.67 -3.98 -7.42
CA PRO A 52 4.38 -4.11 -8.08
C PRO A 52 3.31 -3.27 -7.37
N LEU A 53 2.59 -2.45 -8.12
CA LEU A 53 1.49 -1.63 -7.62
C LEU A 53 0.16 -2.21 -8.10
N VAL A 54 -0.80 -2.32 -7.17
CA VAL A 54 -2.18 -2.70 -7.41
C VAL A 54 -3.04 -1.48 -7.10
N ASN A 55 -3.85 -1.04 -8.07
CA ASN A 55 -4.79 0.05 -7.86
C ASN A 55 -6.04 -0.47 -7.13
N TYR A 56 -6.24 0.01 -5.91
CA TYR A 56 -7.36 -0.34 -5.03
C TYR A 56 -8.16 0.92 -4.70
N PHE A 57 -9.30 1.12 -5.37
CA PHE A 57 -10.13 2.32 -5.25
C PHE A 57 -11.62 2.00 -5.17
N GLU A 58 -12.43 2.96 -4.74
CA GLU A 58 -13.87 2.84 -4.46
C GLU A 58 -14.68 1.98 -5.45
N HIS A 59 -14.51 2.17 -6.76
CA HIS A 59 -15.30 1.44 -7.76
C HIS A 59 -14.89 -0.02 -7.99
N ASN A 60 -13.72 -0.45 -7.52
CA ASN A 60 -13.20 -1.81 -7.73
C ASN A 60 -12.84 -2.57 -6.44
N LYS A 61 -13.16 -2.01 -5.26
CA LYS A 61 -12.79 -2.55 -3.94
C LYS A 61 -13.04 -4.04 -3.78
N ARG A 62 -14.22 -4.54 -4.17
CA ARG A 62 -14.59 -5.93 -3.91
C ARG A 62 -13.77 -6.90 -4.75
N GLU A 63 -13.65 -6.63 -6.05
CA GLU A 63 -12.88 -7.48 -6.96
C GLU A 63 -11.38 -7.40 -6.67
N MET A 64 -10.84 -6.20 -6.41
CA MET A 64 -9.41 -6.07 -6.10
C MET A 64 -9.08 -6.56 -4.70
N GLY A 65 -9.99 -6.41 -3.74
CA GLY A 65 -9.87 -6.97 -2.39
C GLY A 65 -9.69 -8.47 -2.43
N GLU A 66 -10.52 -9.19 -3.20
CA GLU A 66 -10.37 -10.63 -3.41
C GLU A 66 -8.99 -10.98 -4.01
N LYS A 67 -8.53 -10.26 -5.04
CA LYS A 67 -7.19 -10.50 -5.63
C LYS A 67 -6.04 -10.24 -4.65
N VAL A 68 -6.15 -9.21 -3.80
CA VAL A 68 -5.16 -8.91 -2.76
C VAL A 68 -5.14 -10.03 -1.72
N LEU A 69 -6.32 -10.47 -1.26
CA LEU A 69 -6.46 -11.57 -0.30
C LEU A 69 -5.92 -12.88 -0.85
N ASP A 70 -6.20 -13.23 -2.10
CA ASP A 70 -5.70 -14.44 -2.75
C ASP A 70 -4.17 -14.50 -2.73
N ARG A 71 -3.51 -13.38 -3.07
CA ARG A 71 -2.05 -13.27 -3.03
C ARG A 71 -1.50 -13.40 -1.61
N ILE A 72 -2.18 -12.79 -0.63
CA ILE A 72 -1.80 -12.91 0.78
C ILE A 72 -1.94 -14.36 1.25
N HIS A 73 -3.03 -15.04 0.93
CA HIS A 73 -3.22 -16.46 1.25
C HIS A 73 -2.18 -17.35 0.56
N ALA A 74 -1.70 -16.98 -0.62
CA ALA A 74 -0.59 -17.64 -1.31
C ALA A 74 0.78 -17.40 -0.66
N GLY A 75 0.89 -16.52 0.33
CA GLY A 75 2.11 -16.26 1.10
C GLY A 75 2.77 -14.90 0.84
N GLU A 76 2.24 -14.11 -0.09
CA GLU A 76 2.80 -12.79 -0.41
C GLU A 76 2.41 -11.75 0.63
N SER A 77 3.35 -10.89 1.04
CA SER A 77 3.06 -9.77 1.93
C SER A 77 2.70 -8.51 1.13
N CYS A 78 1.72 -7.77 1.64
CA CYS A 78 1.16 -6.57 1.00
C CYS A 78 1.31 -5.36 1.92
N ALA A 79 1.70 -4.21 1.39
CA ALA A 79 1.44 -2.92 2.04
C ALA A 79 0.21 -2.27 1.42
N LEU A 80 -0.79 -1.94 2.24
CA LEU A 80 -1.91 -1.10 1.86
C LEU A 80 -1.62 0.34 2.32
N CYS A 81 -1.66 1.28 1.39
CA CYS A 81 -1.50 2.70 1.67
C CYS A 81 -2.55 3.55 0.95
N SER A 82 -2.78 4.76 1.44
CA SER A 82 -3.56 5.79 0.76
C SER A 82 -2.68 6.92 0.24
N ASP A 83 -3.28 7.83 -0.52
CA ASP A 83 -2.56 8.90 -1.21
C ASP A 83 -1.81 9.82 -0.24
N ALA A 84 -2.46 10.14 0.87
CA ALA A 84 -1.92 10.99 1.91
C ALA A 84 -2.62 10.70 3.24
N GLY A 85 -1.85 10.34 4.27
CA GLY A 85 -2.36 10.15 5.62
C GLY A 85 -2.55 8.70 6.00
N MET A 86 -3.57 8.42 6.82
CA MET A 86 -3.81 7.10 7.40
C MET A 86 -4.85 6.34 6.55
N PRO A 87 -4.48 5.18 5.98
CA PRO A 87 -5.42 4.34 5.25
C PRO A 87 -6.58 3.90 6.15
N ALA A 88 -7.75 3.68 5.55
CA ALA A 88 -8.96 3.17 6.21
C ALA A 88 -9.63 4.13 7.21
N ILE A 89 -9.36 5.44 7.15
CA ILE A 89 -10.09 6.47 7.92
C ILE A 89 -10.96 7.36 7.02
N SER A 90 -10.48 7.72 5.83
CA SER A 90 -11.23 8.52 4.85
C SER A 90 -11.07 8.01 3.41
N ASP A 91 -10.45 6.85 3.30
CA ASP A 91 -9.98 6.23 2.08
C ASP A 91 -10.61 4.83 1.97
N PRO A 92 -10.69 4.25 0.77
CA PRO A 92 -11.42 3.03 0.47
C PRO A 92 -11.23 1.84 1.45
N GLY A 93 -10.09 1.73 2.14
CA GLY A 93 -9.72 0.58 2.98
C GLY A 93 -10.53 0.34 4.26
N GLU A 94 -11.52 1.18 4.60
CA GLU A 94 -12.42 0.96 5.75
C GLU A 94 -13.47 -0.15 5.51
N GLN A 95 -13.75 -0.48 4.24
CA GLN A 95 -14.79 -1.44 3.81
C GLN A 95 -14.22 -2.55 2.92
#